data_AF-A0A7W1NXX8-F1
#
_entry.id   AF-A0A7W1NXX8-F1
#
_cell.length_a   1.000
_cell.length_b   1.000
_cell.length_c   1.000
_cell.angle_alpha   90.00
_cell.angle_beta   90.00
_cell.angle_gamma   90.00
#
_symmetry.space_group_name_H-M   'P 1'
#
loop_
_entity.id
_entity.type
_entity.pdbx_description
1 polymer ?
#
loop_
_entity_poly.entity_id
_entity_poly.type
_entity_poly.pdbx_seq_one_letter_code
_entity_poly.pdbx_strand_id
1 'polypeptide(L)'
;YGTPKYQQVKGGNTNGLYGADQMAERDIALFCEGEFDALLARQEAGDLAAVVTLSSATAALSSRWYAELTHCHTLLVAYDRDTAGEKGAKRLLALSPRFRSIQVPYGKDIGEFHLQDGDIYAWIADAVKDKPPILEGIPHAL
;
A
#
# COMPACT_ATOMS: atom_id res chain seq x y z
N TYR A 1 -5.13 -29.46 12.83
CA TYR A 1 -4.31 -28.71 11.87
C TYR A 1 -5.23 -27.99 10.91
N GLY A 2 -5.30 -26.66 10.98
CA GLY A 2 -6.11 -25.86 10.06
C GLY A 2 -5.39 -25.70 8.73
N THR A 3 -6.13 -25.83 7.64
CA THR A 3 -5.64 -25.50 6.30
C THR A 3 -5.23 -24.02 6.27
N PRO A 4 -4.09 -23.65 5.67
CA PRO A 4 -3.68 -22.25 5.56
C PRO A 4 -4.76 -21.44 4.83
N LYS A 5 -5.16 -20.29 5.39
CA LYS A 5 -6.11 -19.35 4.75
C LYS A 5 -5.56 -18.79 3.43
N TYR A 6 -4.23 -18.66 3.32
CA TYR A 6 -3.51 -18.25 2.12
C TYR A 6 -2.44 -19.28 1.80
N GLN A 7 -2.31 -19.64 0.52
CA GLN A 7 -1.28 -20.55 0.02
C GLN A 7 -0.52 -19.90 -1.12
N GLN A 8 0.81 -20.00 -1.08
CA GLN A 8 1.64 -19.62 -2.21
C GLN A 8 1.86 -20.82 -3.13
N VAL A 9 1.81 -20.58 -4.44
CA VAL A 9 2.15 -21.61 -5.44
C VAL A 9 3.60 -22.02 -5.24
N LYS A 10 3.86 -23.33 -5.28
CA LYS A 10 5.22 -23.88 -5.14
C LYS A 10 6.15 -23.31 -6.21
N GLY A 11 7.23 -22.64 -5.78
CA GLY A 11 8.16 -21.92 -6.67
C GLY A 11 7.84 -20.44 -6.88
N GLY A 12 6.82 -19.90 -6.20
CA GLY A 12 6.51 -18.48 -6.18
C GLY A 12 7.64 -17.65 -5.58
N ASN A 13 7.90 -16.48 -6.19
CA ASN A 13 8.91 -15.54 -5.70
C ASN A 13 8.29 -14.64 -4.63
N THR A 14 8.86 -14.64 -3.42
CA THR A 14 8.43 -13.77 -2.31
C THR A 14 8.75 -12.29 -2.52
N ASN A 15 9.46 -11.95 -3.60
CA ASN A 15 9.80 -10.57 -3.95
C ASN A 15 8.82 -9.96 -4.96
N GLY A 16 7.68 -10.58 -5.25
CA GLY A 16 6.66 -10.00 -6.13
C GLY A 16 5.95 -8.81 -5.48
N LEU A 17 5.60 -7.81 -6.27
CA LEU A 17 4.69 -6.74 -5.87
C LEU A 17 3.41 -6.91 -6.68
N TYR A 18 2.34 -7.34 -6.02
CA TYR A 18 1.04 -7.48 -6.65
C TYR A 18 0.51 -6.10 -7.05
N GLY A 19 -0.09 -5.97 -8.23
CA GLY A 19 -0.63 -4.69 -8.74
C GLY A 19 0.40 -3.72 -9.31
N ALA A 20 1.68 -4.12 -9.40
CA ALA A 20 2.75 -3.26 -9.89
C ALA A 20 2.57 -2.81 -11.36
N ASP A 21 1.72 -3.49 -12.14
CA ASP A 21 1.34 -3.11 -13.50
C ASP A 21 0.74 -1.70 -13.58
N GLN A 22 0.08 -1.23 -12.51
CA GLN A 22 -0.55 0.09 -12.48
C GLN A 22 0.43 1.23 -12.14
N MET A 23 1.61 0.91 -11.62
CA MET A 23 2.52 1.93 -11.07
C MET A 23 3.12 2.85 -12.14
N ALA A 24 3.27 2.36 -13.37
CA ALA A 24 3.84 3.15 -14.46
C ALA A 24 2.94 4.34 -14.89
N GLU A 25 1.64 4.28 -14.55
CA GLU A 25 0.64 5.25 -14.99
C GLU A 25 0.19 6.19 -13.85
N ARG A 26 0.77 6.05 -12.64
CA ARG A 26 0.26 6.71 -11.43
C ARG A 26 1.39 7.31 -10.58
N ASP A 27 1.21 8.57 -10.20
CA ASP A 27 2.14 9.29 -9.31
C ASP A 27 1.92 8.96 -7.82
N ILE A 28 0.89 8.16 -7.53
CA ILE A 28 0.47 7.78 -6.18
C ILE A 28 0.35 6.26 -6.13
N ALA A 29 0.95 5.65 -5.10
CA ALA A 29 0.79 4.24 -4.81
C ALA A 29 0.13 4.03 -3.44
N LEU A 30 -0.77 3.05 -3.35
CA LEU A 30 -1.41 2.60 -2.11
C LEU A 30 -0.96 1.18 -1.79
N PHE A 31 -0.26 1.01 -0.67
CA PHE A 31 0.18 -0.28 -0.15
C PHE A 31 -0.87 -0.86 0.79
N CYS A 32 -1.46 -1.98 0.41
CA CYS A 32 -2.34 -2.78 1.25
C CYS A 32 -1.59 -4.00 1.84
N GLU A 33 -2.04 -4.52 2.98
CA GLU A 33 -1.40 -5.67 3.63
C GLU A 33 -1.66 -6.98 2.88
N GLY A 34 -2.90 -7.19 2.41
CA GLY A 34 -3.31 -8.38 1.66
C GLY A 34 -3.86 -8.08 0.26
N GLU A 35 -3.97 -9.13 -0.57
CA GLU A 35 -4.43 -9.02 -1.96
C GLU A 35 -5.92 -8.69 -2.08
N PHE A 36 -6.75 -9.12 -1.12
CA PHE A 36 -8.19 -8.81 -1.18
C PHE A 36 -8.47 -7.33 -0.90
N ASP A 37 -7.77 -6.73 0.07
CA ASP A 37 -7.84 -5.29 0.30
C ASP A 37 -7.29 -4.51 -0.90
N ALA A 38 -6.22 -5.01 -1.53
CA ALA A 38 -5.67 -4.42 -2.75
C ALA A 38 -6.67 -4.49 -3.93
N LEU A 39 -7.34 -5.62 -4.12
CA LEU A 39 -8.37 -5.79 -5.16
C LEU A 39 -9.56 -4.86 -4.93
N LEU A 40 -10.04 -4.78 -3.69
CA LEU A 40 -11.18 -3.95 -3.34
C LEU A 40 -10.85 -2.45 -3.48
N ALA A 41 -9.69 -2.01 -2.99
CA ALA A 41 -9.25 -0.63 -3.19
C ALA A 41 -8.99 -0.31 -4.68
N ARG A 42 -8.48 -1.28 -5.47
CA ARG A 42 -8.32 -1.11 -6.94
C ARG A 42 -9.67 -0.99 -7.64
N GLN A 43 -10.67 -1.78 -7.24
CA GLN A 43 -12.02 -1.71 -7.79
C GLN A 43 -12.65 -0.34 -7.55
N GLU A 44 -12.54 0.17 -6.32
CA GLU A 44 -13.20 1.41 -5.92
C GLU A 44 -12.43 2.66 -6.33
N ALA A 45 -11.09 2.64 -6.31
CA ALA A 45 -10.24 3.84 -6.42
C ALA A 45 -8.98 3.65 -7.28
N GLY A 46 -8.97 2.66 -8.18
CA GLY A 46 -7.83 2.40 -9.08
C GLY A 46 -7.56 3.52 -10.10
N ASP A 47 -8.48 4.48 -10.23
CA ASP A 47 -8.31 5.72 -10.99
C ASP A 47 -7.55 6.81 -10.22
N LEU A 48 -7.45 6.70 -8.89
CA LEU A 48 -6.75 7.65 -8.01
C LEU A 48 -5.31 7.23 -7.68
N ALA A 49 -5.06 5.93 -7.50
CA ALA A 49 -3.76 5.41 -7.09
C ALA A 49 -3.47 4.03 -7.68
N ALA A 50 -2.20 3.72 -7.89
CA ALA A 50 -1.75 2.35 -8.15
C ALA A 50 -1.82 1.55 -6.84
N VAL A 51 -2.71 0.55 -6.78
CA VAL A 51 -2.90 -0.24 -5.57
C VAL A 51 -2.01 -1.47 -5.61
N VAL A 52 -1.18 -1.64 -4.60
CA VAL A 52 -0.16 -2.67 -4.54
C VAL A 52 -0.13 -3.40 -3.20
N THR A 53 0.37 -4.63 -3.19
CA THR A 53 0.67 -5.35 -1.95
C THR A 53 1.89 -6.24 -2.09
N LEU A 54 2.63 -6.39 -0.99
CA LEU A 54 3.72 -7.35 -0.88
C LEU A 54 3.23 -8.76 -0.48
N SER A 55 1.92 -8.96 -0.31
CA SER A 55 1.29 -10.25 0.04
C SER A 55 1.78 -10.84 1.39
N SER A 56 2.50 -10.03 2.17
CA SER A 56 3.01 -10.39 3.49
C SER A 56 3.51 -9.16 4.25
N ALA A 57 3.09 -9.02 5.51
CA ALA A 57 3.60 -7.99 6.43
C ALA A 57 5.11 -8.12 6.75
N THR A 58 5.74 -9.25 6.40
CA THR A 58 7.18 -9.49 6.58
C THR A 58 7.97 -9.38 5.28
N ALA A 59 7.32 -9.32 4.12
CA ALA A 59 8.01 -9.15 2.86
C ALA A 59 8.66 -7.77 2.79
N ALA A 60 9.87 -7.75 2.23
CA ALA A 60 10.64 -6.52 2.03
C ALA A 60 10.48 -6.05 0.60
N LEU A 61 10.41 -4.74 0.44
CA LEU A 61 10.44 -4.08 -0.86
C LEU A 61 11.82 -4.32 -1.49
N SER A 62 11.87 -5.09 -2.58
CA SER A 62 13.12 -5.37 -3.28
C SER A 62 13.63 -4.12 -4.02
N SER A 63 14.94 -4.03 -4.27
CA SER A 63 15.55 -2.90 -5.00
C SER A 63 14.93 -2.65 -6.37
N ARG A 64 14.44 -3.72 -7.03
CA ARG A 64 13.67 -3.62 -8.28
C ARG A 64 12.46 -2.70 -8.12
N TRP A 65 11.64 -2.93 -7.09
CA TRP A 65 10.41 -2.16 -6.89
C TRP A 65 10.66 -0.75 -6.38
N TYR A 66 11.77 -0.52 -5.67
CA TYR A 66 12.20 0.83 -5.34
C TYR A 66 12.42 1.70 -6.57
N ALA A 67 13.01 1.15 -7.63
CA ALA A 67 13.23 1.88 -8.87
C ALA A 67 11.89 2.27 -9.52
N GLU A 68 10.90 1.37 -9.51
CA GLU A 68 9.54 1.65 -10.02
C GLU A 68 8.82 2.72 -9.17
N LEU A 69 9.05 2.74 -7.85
CA LEU A 69 8.49 3.76 -6.94
C LEU A 69 9.13 5.15 -7.09
N THR A 70 10.16 5.33 -7.94
CA THR A 70 10.81 6.64 -8.09
C THR A 70 9.87 7.69 -8.69
N HIS A 71 8.94 7.28 -9.55
CA HIS A 71 7.92 8.17 -10.13
C HIS A 71 6.81 8.51 -9.12
N CYS A 72 6.55 7.63 -8.15
CA CYS A 72 5.51 7.86 -7.17
C CYS A 72 5.99 8.85 -6.09
N HIS A 73 5.40 10.04 -6.08
CA HIS A 73 5.74 11.08 -5.11
C HIS A 73 4.98 10.93 -3.80
N THR A 74 3.84 10.23 -3.81
CA THR A 74 3.04 9.94 -2.62
C THR A 74 2.85 8.44 -2.47
N LEU A 75 3.30 7.88 -1.35
CA LEU A 75 3.23 6.46 -1.04
C LEU A 75 2.35 6.26 0.20
N LEU A 76 1.11 5.83 0.00
CA LEU A 76 0.14 5.58 1.06
C LEU A 76 0.31 4.14 1.58
N VAL A 77 0.19 3.94 2.89
CA VAL A 77 0.25 2.61 3.52
C VAL A 77 -1.01 2.39 4.35
N ALA A 78 -1.90 1.54 3.85
CA ALA A 78 -3.17 1.16 4.46
C ALA A 78 -3.11 -0.29 4.94
N TYR A 79 -2.36 -0.53 6.02
CA TYR A 79 -2.26 -1.85 6.66
C TYR A 79 -3.30 -1.99 7.77
N ASP A 80 -3.54 -3.23 8.19
CA ASP A 80 -4.56 -3.58 9.17
C ASP A 80 -4.34 -2.85 10.50
N ARG A 81 -5.45 -2.57 11.20
CA ARG A 81 -5.47 -2.03 12.57
C ARG A 81 -5.18 -3.10 13.61
N ASP A 82 -4.05 -3.77 13.46
CA ASP A 82 -3.54 -4.72 14.44
C ASP A 82 -2.02 -4.62 14.61
N THR A 83 -1.49 -5.39 15.57
CA THR A 83 -0.05 -5.35 15.90
C THR A 83 0.85 -5.80 14.74
N ALA A 84 0.38 -6.65 13.84
CA ALA A 84 1.15 -7.08 12.68
C ALA A 84 1.15 -5.98 11.60
N GLY A 85 -0.01 -5.41 11.31
CA GLY A 85 -0.17 -4.28 10.40
C GLY A 85 0.65 -3.07 10.82
N GLU A 86 0.63 -2.69 12.10
CA GLU A 86 1.46 -1.60 12.64
C GLU A 86 2.96 -1.83 12.43
N LYS A 87 3.44 -3.07 12.66
CA LYS A 87 4.85 -3.42 12.47
C LYS A 87 5.23 -3.40 10.98
N GLY A 88 4.36 -3.91 10.12
CA GLY A 88 4.53 -3.88 8.67
C GLY A 88 4.59 -2.44 8.13
N ALA A 89 3.63 -1.60 8.54
CA ALA A 89 3.59 -0.19 8.16
C ALA A 89 4.85 0.56 8.62
N LYS A 90 5.29 0.38 9.88
CA LYS A 90 6.53 1.00 10.39
C LYS A 90 7.77 0.65 9.55
N ARG A 91 7.85 -0.59 9.03
CA ARG A 91 8.95 -0.99 8.14
C ARG A 91 8.94 -0.22 6.82
N LEU A 92 7.76 -0.05 6.21
CA LEU A 92 7.62 0.74 4.97
C LEU A 92 7.88 2.23 5.20
N LEU A 93 7.37 2.80 6.29
CA LEU A 93 7.59 4.19 6.65
C LEU A 93 9.08 4.51 6.88
N ALA A 94 9.84 3.57 7.43
CA ALA A 94 11.27 3.72 7.66
C ALA A 94 12.11 3.76 6.37
N LEU A 95 11.53 3.39 5.21
CA LEU A 95 12.24 3.33 3.94
C LEU A 95 12.45 4.71 3.32
N SER A 96 11.50 5.62 3.48
CA SER A 96 11.54 6.95 2.88
C SER A 96 10.43 7.84 3.46
N PRO A 97 10.66 9.16 3.62
CA PRO A 97 9.65 10.10 4.11
C PRO A 97 8.44 10.26 3.19
N ARG A 98 8.52 9.77 1.94
CA ARG A 98 7.39 9.72 0.99
C ARG A 98 6.30 8.75 1.42
N PHE A 99 6.63 7.76 2.26
CA PHE A 99 5.65 6.83 2.80
C PHE A 99 4.89 7.48 3.94
N ARG A 100 3.56 7.41 3.88
CA ARG A 100 2.67 7.85 4.96
C ARG A 100 1.64 6.77 5.26
N SER A 101 1.38 6.53 6.54
CA SER A 101 0.34 5.59 6.93
C SER A 101 -0.99 6.30 6.90
N ILE A 102 -1.97 5.64 6.31
CA ILE A 102 -3.37 6.02 6.39
C ILE A 102 -4.12 4.86 7.02
N GLN A 103 -5.24 5.16 7.67
CA GLN A 103 -6.06 4.16 8.33
C GLN A 103 -7.50 4.38 7.85
N VAL A 104 -8.21 3.28 7.61
CA VAL A 104 -9.66 3.34 7.37
C VAL A 104 -10.33 4.08 8.52
N PRO A 105 -11.43 4.83 8.34
CA PRO A 105 -12.07 5.56 9.43
C PRO A 105 -12.50 4.65 10.60
N TYR A 106 -13.13 3.52 10.29
CA TYR A 106 -13.61 2.48 11.23
C TYR A 106 -13.41 1.09 10.62
N GLY A 107 -13.61 0.04 11.43
CA GLY A 107 -13.25 -1.34 11.06
C GLY A 107 -11.75 -1.62 11.23
N LYS A 108 -11.37 -2.88 11.01
CA LYS A 108 -9.99 -3.38 11.08
C LYS A 108 -9.17 -3.07 9.83
N ASP A 109 -9.75 -3.31 8.66
CA ASP A 109 -9.11 -3.29 7.35
C ASP A 109 -10.07 -2.72 6.29
N ILE A 110 -9.64 -2.68 5.02
CA ILE A 110 -10.45 -2.12 3.92
C ILE A 110 -11.70 -2.98 3.70
N GLY A 111 -11.58 -4.31 3.82
CA GLY A 111 -12.70 -5.23 3.75
C GLY A 111 -13.78 -4.96 4.80
N GLU A 112 -13.42 -4.83 6.08
CA GLU A 112 -14.36 -4.51 7.14
C GLU A 112 -14.96 -3.10 7.01
N PHE A 113 -14.17 -2.14 6.54
CA PHE A 113 -14.67 -0.79 6.26
C PHE A 113 -15.75 -0.83 5.17
N HIS A 114 -15.53 -1.57 4.09
CA HIS A 114 -16.51 -1.77 3.02
C HIS A 114 -17.77 -2.51 3.48
N LEU A 115 -17.62 -3.57 4.29
CA LEU A 115 -18.77 -4.32 4.85
C LEU A 115 -19.64 -3.48 5.78
N GLN A 116 -19.12 -2.36 6.27
CA GLN A 116 -19.83 -1.38 7.10
C GLN A 116 -20.23 -0.14 6.29
N ASP A 117 -20.48 -0.31 4.98
CA ASP A 117 -20.91 0.73 4.04
C ASP A 117 -19.94 1.93 3.96
N GLY A 118 -18.66 1.69 4.24
CA GLY A 118 -17.60 2.67 4.13
C GLY A 118 -17.29 3.07 2.70
N ASP A 119 -17.19 4.37 2.44
CA ASP A 119 -16.81 4.92 1.14
C ASP A 119 -15.29 4.89 0.96
N ILE A 120 -14.78 3.84 0.30
CA ILE A 120 -13.36 3.64 0.02
C ILE A 120 -12.82 4.73 -0.91
N TYR A 121 -13.59 5.11 -1.93
CA TYR A 121 -13.16 6.14 -2.88
C TYR A 121 -12.96 7.48 -2.18
N ALA A 122 -13.94 7.94 -1.41
CA ALA A 122 -13.86 9.21 -0.69
C ALA A 122 -12.71 9.21 0.32
N TRP A 123 -12.50 8.11 1.05
CA TRP A 123 -11.40 7.96 1.99
C TRP A 123 -10.02 8.06 1.30
N ILE A 124 -9.82 7.36 0.20
CA ILE A 124 -8.55 7.43 -0.56
C ILE A 124 -8.39 8.81 -1.20
N ALA A 125 -9.44 9.39 -1.76
CA ALA A 125 -9.41 10.72 -2.35
C ALA A 125 -9.03 11.81 -1.33
N ASP A 126 -9.52 11.71 -0.10
CA ASP A 126 -9.13 12.60 0.99
C ASP A 126 -7.66 12.40 1.37
N ALA A 127 -7.22 11.15 1.47
CA ALA A 127 -5.83 10.81 1.72
C ALA A 127 -4.88 11.27 0.59
N VAL A 128 -5.33 11.38 -0.65
CA VAL A 128 -4.51 11.90 -1.75
C VAL A 128 -4.34 13.42 -1.67
N LYS A 129 -5.35 14.14 -1.18
CA LYS A 129 -5.33 15.62 -1.06
C LYS A 129 -4.41 16.09 0.05
N ASP A 130 -4.30 15.32 1.11
CA ASP A 130 -3.44 15.60 2.25
C ASP A 130 -1.95 15.37 1.89
N LYS A 131 -1.39 16.31 1.14
CA LYS A 131 0.03 16.29 0.76
C LYS A 131 0.88 16.71 1.97
N PRO A 132 1.91 15.92 2.36
CA PRO A 132 2.93 16.48 3.24
C PRO A 132 3.58 17.68 2.52
N PRO A 133 4.04 18.70 3.27
CA PRO A 133 4.73 19.83 2.67
C PRO A 133 5.86 19.30 1.80
N ILE A 134 5.88 19.72 0.54
CA ILE A 134 6.93 19.37 -0.41
C ILE A 134 8.26 19.70 0.27
N LEU A 135 9.15 18.72 0.39
CA LEU A 135 10.54 18.97 0.76
C LEU A 135 11.19 19.73 -0.40
N GLU A 136 10.91 21.02 -0.50
CA GLU A 136 11.71 21.92 -1.33
C GLU A 136 13.12 21.94 -0.72
N GLY A 137 14.07 21.30 -1.40
CA GLY A 137 15.50 21.51 -1.13
C GLY A 137 16.26 20.36 -0.47
N ILE A 138 16.22 19.15 -1.05
CA ILE A 138 17.40 18.27 -0.94
C ILE A 138 18.17 18.39 -2.26
N PRO A 139 19.31 19.11 -2.30
CA PRO A 139 20.15 19.08 -3.48
C PRO A 139 20.60 17.64 -3.71
N HIS A 140 20.46 17.15 -4.94
CA HIS A 140 21.02 15.88 -5.38
C HIS A 140 22.48 15.78 -4.95
N ALA A 141 22.75 14.95 -3.95
CA ALA A 141 24.10 14.45 -3.70
C ALA A 141 24.31 13.29 -4.68
N LEU A 142 25.17 13.55 -5.66
CA LEU A 142 25.80 12.57 -6.55
C LEU A 142 26.58 11.53 -5.76
#